data_AF-A0AAD5M1G0-F1
#
_entry.id   AF-A0AAD5M1G0-F1
#
_cell.length_a   1.000
_cell.length_b   1.000
_cell.length_c   1.000
_cell.angle_alpha   90.00
_cell.angle_beta   90.00
_cell.angle_gamma   90.00
#
_symmetry.space_group_name_H-M   'P 1'
#
loop_
_entity.id
_entity.type
_entity.pdbx_description
1 polymer ?
#
loop_
_entity_poly.entity_id
_entity_poly.type
_entity_poly.pdbx_seq_one_letter_code
_entity_poly.pdbx_strand_id
1 'polypeptide(L)'
;MPTGRMNARTLIPARADVAELSELADLEKLSVLSYNVLSQMGARRLLRGDAAYVDSALLSFLHRRDVLLREVLSYDADILCLQEADDYDDFWFVRLTDAGYDSVFASSPSGARDDGLLIAFRRERFQLFRSETIDLNAVASLVSDPNLEAKCRQDRIALLLQLQPWERSRLPSAVCVVTTQLASDPAHELVRVLQTEFLCREIARVNADFQLPIVLTGSLNALPGSDVYHVLHTGRRRPRPSAPQQVERPEPQDATPSSVRLTWRRPASGDAPILGFKIAVKNCTSATLGFNMHEIDVDGAVCEHTVTMLSAGTPYQFRVAARSHIGLGPFSQPSWPITTPQAAPSKAESKANEDDDEQKQDRVLYVVDDVPPLVKPFSPSFGSGRTPRFDGGNKNMAVSPRKLLQSHWSADAKRYATLAPRADRDDALVHGEQLESAYAQYQGHLSEPEFTFASAKFIGTVDYIFYSSTQFAPFQLLALPTLEELERLGVDVRCPSAAQDSEWAKHKPRDWRDTLRQAKHDELTYMGEWVAPQLPNAFQRAIPWLPNRVFPSDHLALLCVLAVQRDELAVGWN
;
A
#
# COMPACT_ATOMS: atom_id res chain seq x y z
N MET A 1 -22.41 1.76 42.50
CA MET A 1 -21.99 0.34 42.38
C MET A 1 -22.51 -0.19 41.05
N PRO A 2 -21.69 -0.72 40.13
CA PRO A 2 -20.24 -0.72 40.13
C PRO A 2 -19.71 0.59 39.51
N THR A 3 -18.75 1.19 40.22
CA THR A 3 -17.85 2.22 39.71
C THR A 3 -16.89 1.56 38.74
N GLY A 4 -17.32 1.32 37.50
CA GLY A 4 -16.42 0.92 36.44
C GLY A 4 -15.55 2.12 36.09
N ARG A 5 -14.36 2.24 36.72
CA ARG A 5 -13.25 2.91 36.04
C ARG A 5 -13.23 2.32 34.64
N MET A 6 -13.30 3.13 33.58
CA MET A 6 -12.81 2.65 32.29
C MET A 6 -11.42 2.11 32.61
N ASN A 7 -11.21 0.80 32.43
CA ASN A 7 -9.92 0.18 32.72
C ASN A 7 -8.91 0.95 31.88
N ALA A 8 -8.18 1.88 32.50
CA ALA A 8 -7.13 2.63 31.83
C ALA A 8 -6.19 1.57 31.27
N ARG A 9 -6.13 1.49 29.94
CA ARG A 9 -5.32 0.49 29.26
C ARG A 9 -3.88 0.71 29.70
N THR A 10 -3.22 -0.36 30.11
CA THR A 10 -1.88 -0.27 30.69
C THR A 10 -0.84 -0.12 29.59
N LEU A 11 0.20 0.67 29.86
CA LEU A 11 1.40 0.69 29.02
C LEU A 11 2.19 -0.60 29.25
N ILE A 12 2.55 -1.27 28.15
CA ILE A 12 3.43 -2.44 28.11
C ILE A 12 4.77 -2.06 27.47
N PRO A 13 5.87 -2.76 27.79
CA PRO A 13 7.14 -2.54 27.10
C PRO A 13 7.01 -2.84 25.60
N ALA A 14 7.64 -2.00 24.76
CA ALA A 14 7.58 -2.14 23.31
C ALA A 14 8.38 -3.35 22.78
N ARG A 15 9.47 -3.72 23.47
CA ARG A 15 10.31 -4.89 23.15
C ARG A 15 10.33 -5.87 24.31
N ALA A 16 10.58 -7.14 24.00
CA ALA A 16 10.77 -8.17 25.01
C ALA A 16 12.18 -8.18 25.61
N ASP A 17 13.18 -7.60 24.91
CA ASP A 17 14.57 -7.57 25.38
C ASP A 17 14.76 -6.52 26.49
N VAL A 18 15.03 -7.01 27.69
CA VAL A 18 15.22 -6.20 28.89
C VAL A 18 16.54 -5.41 28.84
N ALA A 19 17.55 -5.90 28.13
CA ALA A 19 18.86 -5.25 28.04
C ALA A 19 18.76 -3.93 27.26
N GLU A 20 18.16 -3.95 26.07
CA GLU A 20 17.96 -2.73 25.27
C GLU A 20 17.03 -1.73 25.97
N LEU A 21 15.97 -2.20 26.64
CA LEU A 21 15.08 -1.31 27.40
C LEU A 21 15.78 -0.61 28.56
N SER A 22 16.80 -1.25 29.16
CA SER A 22 17.60 -0.63 30.22
C SER A 22 18.47 0.51 29.69
N GLU A 23 18.99 0.39 28.47
CA GLU A 23 19.74 1.45 27.80
C GLU A 23 18.83 2.64 27.43
N LEU A 24 17.59 2.35 27.00
CA LEU A 24 16.59 3.37 26.68
C LEU A 24 15.96 4.02 27.93
N ALA A 25 16.11 3.43 29.11
CA ALA A 25 15.49 3.93 30.33
C ALA A 25 16.03 5.31 30.74
N ASP A 26 17.32 5.56 30.49
CA ASP A 26 17.99 6.82 30.83
C ASP A 26 17.76 7.92 29.78
N LEU A 27 17.21 7.55 28.61
CA LEU A 27 16.87 8.50 27.55
C LEU A 27 15.56 9.24 27.85
N GLU A 28 15.50 10.44 27.28
CA GLU A 28 14.33 11.31 27.35
C GLU A 28 13.20 10.76 26.49
N LYS A 29 11.97 10.90 26.99
CA LYS A 29 10.79 10.23 26.45
C LYS A 29 9.76 11.23 25.94
N LEU A 30 9.09 10.84 24.85
CA LEU A 30 8.02 11.56 24.19
C LEU A 30 6.82 10.63 24.04
N SER A 31 5.65 10.99 24.58
CA SER A 31 4.43 10.20 24.41
C SER A 31 3.52 10.78 23.32
N VAL A 32 3.14 9.95 22.35
CA VAL A 32 2.30 10.33 21.21
C VAL A 32 1.08 9.43 21.15
N LEU A 33 -0.11 10.03 21.26
CA LEU A 33 -1.41 9.37 21.09
C LEU A 33 -1.92 9.59 19.67
N SER A 34 -2.39 8.54 19.01
CA SER A 34 -3.18 8.62 17.77
C SER A 34 -4.56 8.02 18.00
N TYR A 35 -5.62 8.76 17.66
CA TYR A 35 -6.98 8.27 17.85
C TYR A 35 -7.99 8.85 16.84
N ASN A 36 -8.66 7.97 16.10
CA ASN A 36 -9.79 8.35 15.27
C ASN A 36 -11.06 8.40 16.15
N VAL A 37 -11.60 9.60 16.34
CA VAL A 37 -12.71 9.85 17.28
C VAL A 37 -14.09 9.61 16.68
N LEU A 38 -14.14 9.17 15.41
CA LEU A 38 -15.35 8.92 14.62
C LEU A 38 -16.25 10.16 14.52
N SER A 39 -16.24 10.78 13.35
CA SER A 39 -17.04 11.98 13.06
C SER A 39 -18.54 11.73 13.25
N GLN A 40 -19.30 12.78 13.49
CA GLN A 40 -20.76 12.72 13.55
C GLN A 40 -21.34 12.23 12.22
N MET A 41 -20.72 12.57 11.10
CA MET A 41 -21.08 12.03 9.79
C MET A 41 -20.72 10.55 9.64
N GLY A 42 -19.58 10.11 10.17
CA GLY A 42 -19.22 8.69 10.31
C GLY A 42 -20.25 7.90 11.12
N ALA A 43 -20.57 8.39 12.31
CA ALA A 43 -21.57 7.78 13.20
C ALA A 43 -22.96 7.70 12.55
N ARG A 44 -23.39 8.74 11.84
CA ARG A 44 -24.66 8.71 11.08
C ARG A 44 -24.65 7.72 9.91
N ARG A 45 -23.49 7.42 9.31
CA ARG A 45 -23.38 6.39 8.26
C ARG A 45 -23.58 4.99 8.83
N LEU A 46 -23.14 4.74 10.06
CA LEU A 46 -23.38 3.48 10.77
C LEU A 46 -24.88 3.21 10.99
N LEU A 47 -25.70 4.27 11.13
CA LEU A 47 -27.15 4.19 11.30
C LEU A 47 -27.95 3.91 10.01
N ARG A 48 -27.37 4.10 8.82
CA ARG A 48 -28.11 3.99 7.55
C ARG A 48 -28.23 2.56 6.99
N GLY A 49 -27.68 1.56 7.68
CA GLY A 49 -27.78 0.14 7.28
C GLY A 49 -28.87 -0.63 8.04
N ASP A 50 -29.24 -1.82 7.56
CA ASP A 50 -30.26 -2.73 8.14
C ASP A 50 -29.92 -3.30 9.54
N ALA A 51 -28.92 -2.75 10.22
CA ALA A 51 -28.44 -3.23 11.51
C ALA A 51 -28.03 -2.03 12.39
N ALA A 52 -28.98 -1.17 12.75
CA ALA A 52 -28.79 -0.18 13.80
C ALA A 52 -28.69 -0.90 15.15
N TYR A 53 -27.48 -1.28 15.53
CA TYR A 53 -27.19 -2.02 16.77
C TYR A 53 -27.16 -1.11 18.01
N VAL A 54 -27.06 0.21 17.84
CA VAL A 54 -26.99 1.22 18.92
C VAL A 54 -27.92 2.38 18.66
N ASP A 55 -28.53 2.88 19.74
CA ASP A 55 -29.44 4.03 19.73
C ASP A 55 -28.76 5.28 19.13
N SER A 56 -29.46 5.90 18.19
CA SER A 56 -29.09 7.18 17.57
C SER A 56 -28.74 8.29 18.58
N ALA A 57 -29.37 8.30 19.76
CA ALA A 57 -29.08 9.27 20.82
C ALA A 57 -27.67 9.08 21.42
N LEU A 58 -27.19 7.84 21.53
CA LEU A 58 -25.85 7.51 22.02
C LEU A 58 -24.77 7.79 20.98
N LEU A 59 -25.10 7.66 19.69
CA LEU A 59 -24.18 7.98 18.59
C LEU A 59 -24.02 9.48 18.35
N SER A 60 -24.89 10.31 18.93
CA SER A 60 -24.77 11.77 18.87
C SER A 60 -23.45 12.25 19.49
N PHE A 61 -22.73 13.09 18.76
CA PHE A 61 -21.46 13.67 19.19
C PHE A 61 -21.59 14.38 20.55
N LEU A 62 -22.72 15.05 20.83
CA LEU A 62 -22.97 15.69 22.12
C LEU A 62 -22.86 14.74 23.32
N HIS A 63 -23.20 13.46 23.14
CA HIS A 63 -23.13 12.45 24.19
C HIS A 63 -21.74 11.77 24.22
N ARG A 64 -21.15 11.53 23.04
CA ARG A 64 -19.85 10.86 22.91
C ARG A 64 -18.67 11.74 23.30
N ARG A 65 -18.74 13.05 23.03
CA ARG A 65 -17.62 13.99 23.20
C ARG A 65 -17.03 14.02 24.61
N ASP A 66 -17.85 13.93 25.66
CA ASP A 66 -17.37 13.90 27.04
C ASP A 66 -16.78 12.54 27.44
N VAL A 67 -17.16 11.44 26.77
CA VAL A 67 -16.52 10.13 26.93
C VAL A 67 -15.17 10.13 26.21
N LEU A 68 -15.15 10.59 24.95
CA LEU A 68 -13.95 10.73 24.13
C LEU A 68 -12.89 11.58 24.83
N LEU A 69 -13.27 12.75 25.32
CA LEU A 69 -12.33 13.65 26.01
C LEU A 69 -11.76 12.99 27.28
N ARG A 70 -12.60 12.31 28.08
CA ARG A 70 -12.11 11.62 29.29
C ARG A 70 -11.15 10.49 28.92
N GLU A 71 -11.42 9.74 27.86
CA GLU A 71 -10.52 8.71 27.38
C GLU A 71 -9.18 9.30 26.91
N VAL A 72 -9.21 10.30 26.01
CA VAL A 72 -8.01 10.96 25.48
C VAL A 72 -7.13 11.53 26.60
N LEU A 73 -7.74 12.23 27.56
CA LEU A 73 -7.01 12.83 28.69
C LEU A 73 -6.54 11.78 29.71
N SER A 74 -7.17 10.61 29.79
CA SER A 74 -6.75 9.57 30.74
C SER A 74 -5.37 8.99 30.44
N TYR A 75 -4.92 9.10 29.19
CA TYR A 75 -3.62 8.61 28.73
C TYR A 75 -2.46 9.56 29.04
N ASP A 76 -2.75 10.82 29.40
CA ASP A 76 -1.73 11.83 29.79
C ASP A 76 -0.58 11.99 28.77
N ALA A 77 -0.87 11.88 27.47
CA ALA A 77 0.15 11.93 26.43
C ALA A 77 0.65 13.36 26.15
N ASP A 78 1.91 13.51 25.75
CA ASP A 78 2.52 14.81 25.44
C ASP A 78 1.93 15.44 24.19
N ILE A 79 1.65 14.60 23.20
CA ILE A 79 1.11 14.98 21.89
C ILE A 79 -0.10 14.09 21.58
N LEU A 80 -1.19 14.72 21.16
CA LEU A 80 -2.46 14.10 20.82
C LEU A 80 -2.74 14.34 19.34
N CYS A 81 -2.82 13.28 18.55
CA CYS A 81 -3.19 13.30 17.13
C CYS A 81 -4.58 12.69 16.97
N LEU A 82 -5.58 13.52 16.71
CA LEU A 82 -6.97 13.08 16.55
C LEU A 82 -7.41 13.18 15.09
N GLN A 83 -8.07 12.13 14.59
CA GLN A 83 -8.67 12.09 13.25
C GLN A 83 -10.20 12.11 13.36
N GLU A 84 -10.87 12.65 12.35
CA GLU A 84 -12.33 12.84 12.30
C GLU A 84 -12.90 13.67 13.47
N ALA A 85 -12.17 14.71 13.89
CA ALA A 85 -12.64 15.60 14.95
C ALA A 85 -13.67 16.61 14.41
N ASP A 86 -14.88 16.61 14.98
CA ASP A 86 -15.91 17.64 14.77
C ASP A 86 -15.91 18.70 15.89
N ASP A 87 -16.62 19.82 15.68
CA ASP A 87 -16.82 20.91 16.66
C ASP A 87 -15.52 21.36 17.34
N TYR A 88 -14.50 21.70 16.54
CA TYR A 88 -13.20 22.10 17.05
C TYR A 88 -13.27 23.35 17.94
N ASP A 89 -13.81 24.45 17.42
CA ASP A 89 -13.76 25.76 18.09
C ASP A 89 -14.53 25.77 19.43
N ASP A 90 -15.70 25.14 19.45
CA ASP A 90 -16.60 25.17 20.61
C ASP A 90 -16.28 24.12 21.68
N PHE A 91 -15.74 22.95 21.28
CA PHE A 91 -15.51 21.84 22.18
C PHE A 91 -14.03 21.49 22.36
N TRP A 92 -13.36 21.03 21.31
CA TRP A 92 -11.99 20.51 21.45
C TRP A 92 -11.01 21.59 21.88
N PHE A 93 -11.06 22.76 21.24
CA PHE A 93 -10.17 23.87 21.55
C PHE A 93 -10.30 24.28 23.02
N VAL A 94 -11.53 24.55 23.49
CA VAL A 94 -11.78 24.97 24.88
C VAL A 94 -11.32 23.90 25.87
N ARG A 95 -11.73 22.64 25.67
CA ARG A 95 -11.47 21.56 26.64
C ARG A 95 -10.01 21.13 26.68
N LEU A 96 -9.31 21.15 25.54
CA LEU A 96 -7.88 20.87 25.49
C LEU A 96 -7.07 22.04 26.08
N THR A 97 -7.52 23.27 25.85
CA THR A 97 -6.91 24.47 26.45
C THR A 97 -6.99 24.43 27.97
N ASP A 98 -8.15 24.05 28.53
CA ASP A 98 -8.34 23.88 29.96
C ASP A 98 -7.47 22.73 30.54
N ALA A 99 -7.21 21.70 29.73
CA ALA A 99 -6.34 20.58 30.09
C ALA A 99 -4.83 20.88 29.94
N GLY A 100 -4.44 22.10 29.53
CA GLY A 100 -3.04 22.50 29.40
C GLY A 100 -2.39 22.14 28.06
N TYR A 101 -3.20 21.89 27.02
CA TYR A 101 -2.74 21.67 25.67
C TYR A 101 -2.97 22.92 24.81
N ASP A 102 -2.06 23.15 23.87
CA ASP A 102 -2.32 24.02 22.72
C ASP A 102 -2.57 23.14 21.51
N SER A 103 -3.40 23.60 20.57
CA SER A 103 -3.86 22.75 19.47
C SER A 103 -3.94 23.49 18.14
N VAL A 104 -3.74 22.74 17.07
CA VAL A 104 -3.92 23.18 15.68
C VAL A 104 -4.90 22.22 15.01
N PHE A 105 -5.89 22.77 14.34
CA PHE A 105 -6.89 22.04 13.59
C PHE A 105 -6.82 22.41 12.11
N ALA A 106 -7.02 21.42 11.26
CA ALA A 106 -7.20 21.60 9.84
C ALA A 106 -8.39 20.78 9.37
N SER A 107 -9.24 21.38 8.55
CA SER A 107 -10.36 20.72 7.88
C SER A 107 -10.17 20.77 6.37
N SER A 108 -11.09 20.10 5.66
CA SER A 108 -11.19 20.15 4.20
C SER A 108 -11.09 21.59 3.66
N PRO A 109 -10.17 21.89 2.71
CA PRO A 109 -10.08 23.20 2.09
C PRO A 109 -11.34 23.60 1.31
N SER A 110 -12.09 22.61 0.80
CA SER A 110 -13.31 22.85 0.04
C SER A 110 -14.54 23.09 0.93
N GLY A 111 -14.43 22.82 2.24
CA GLY A 111 -15.55 22.83 3.18
C GLY A 111 -16.56 21.72 2.92
N ALA A 112 -16.23 20.71 2.11
CA ALA A 112 -17.12 19.57 1.85
C ALA A 112 -17.27 18.63 3.07
N ARG A 113 -16.40 18.80 4.07
CA ARG A 113 -16.32 17.97 5.27
C ARG A 113 -16.32 18.86 6.50
N ASP A 114 -17.23 18.55 7.42
CA ASP A 114 -17.32 19.21 8.74
C ASP A 114 -16.27 18.62 9.71
N ASP A 115 -15.69 17.46 9.37
CA ASP A 115 -14.65 16.78 10.13
C ASP A 115 -13.24 17.19 9.68
N GLY A 116 -12.27 17.08 10.61
CA GLY A 116 -10.88 17.42 10.33
C GLY A 116 -9.85 16.64 11.14
N LEU A 117 -8.61 17.09 11.01
CA LEU A 117 -7.45 16.59 11.72
C LEU A 117 -7.03 17.59 12.80
N LEU A 118 -6.70 17.08 13.97
CA LEU A 118 -6.34 17.88 15.14
C LEU A 118 -5.02 17.35 15.71
N ILE A 119 -4.03 18.22 15.87
CA ILE A 119 -2.84 17.93 16.67
C ILE A 119 -2.83 18.87 17.87
N ALA A 120 -2.79 18.31 19.08
CA ALA A 120 -2.64 19.05 20.32
C ALA A 120 -1.36 18.62 21.04
N PHE A 121 -0.70 19.55 21.73
CA PHE A 121 0.57 19.32 22.41
C PHE A 121 0.62 20.06 23.74
N ARG A 122 1.36 19.53 24.71
CA ARG A 122 1.54 20.14 26.04
C ARG A 122 2.20 21.51 25.92
N ARG A 123 1.49 22.59 26.28
CA ARG A 123 2.02 23.96 26.20
C ARG A 123 3.24 24.21 27.10
N GLU A 124 3.34 23.45 28.18
CA GLU A 124 4.46 23.53 29.12
C GLU A 124 5.74 22.86 28.60
N ARG A 125 5.62 21.95 27.63
CA ARG A 125 6.76 21.19 27.07
C ARG A 125 7.21 21.71 25.71
N PHE A 126 6.26 22.16 24.88
CA PHE A 126 6.53 22.54 23.49
C PHE A 126 5.99 23.93 23.15
N GLN A 127 6.68 24.54 22.20
CA GLN A 127 6.25 25.71 21.45
C GLN A 127 6.04 25.29 20.00
N LEU A 128 4.97 25.79 19.37
CA LEU A 128 4.76 25.62 17.94
C LEU A 128 5.78 26.47 17.16
N PHE A 129 6.62 25.81 16.37
CA PHE A 129 7.58 26.47 15.50
C PHE A 129 6.99 26.74 14.11
N ARG A 130 6.38 25.72 13.52
CA ARG A 130 5.76 25.78 12.19
C ARG A 130 4.60 24.80 12.10
N SER A 131 3.52 25.22 11.44
CA SER A 131 2.39 24.36 11.08
C SER A 131 2.13 24.43 9.57
N GLU A 132 1.91 23.29 8.93
CA GLU A 132 1.58 23.21 7.51
C GLU A 132 0.48 22.17 7.28
N THR A 133 -0.50 22.54 6.46
CA THR A 133 -1.58 21.64 6.01
C THR A 133 -1.31 21.23 4.57
N ILE A 134 -1.22 19.93 4.33
CA ILE A 134 -0.94 19.35 3.02
C ILE A 134 -2.26 18.84 2.43
N ASP A 135 -2.66 19.39 1.28
CA ASP A 135 -3.82 18.91 0.53
C ASP A 135 -3.45 17.68 -0.32
N LEU A 136 -4.05 16.53 -0.01
CA LEU A 136 -3.79 15.28 -0.75
C LEU A 136 -4.53 15.25 -2.10
N ASN A 137 -5.44 16.18 -2.39
CA ASN A 137 -6.04 16.31 -3.72
C ASN A 137 -5.00 16.70 -4.78
N ALA A 138 -3.89 17.32 -4.38
CA ALA A 138 -2.80 17.67 -5.29
C ALA A 138 -2.22 16.45 -6.03
N VAL A 139 -2.39 15.24 -5.47
CA VAL A 139 -2.06 13.97 -6.12
C VAL A 139 -2.75 13.81 -7.48
N ALA A 140 -3.96 14.35 -7.65
CA ALA A 140 -4.70 14.29 -8.90
C ALA A 140 -3.90 14.90 -10.07
N SER A 141 -3.11 15.96 -9.82
CA SER A 141 -2.27 16.60 -10.85
C SER A 141 -1.11 15.73 -11.34
N LEU A 142 -0.72 14.71 -10.56
CA LEU A 142 0.37 13.79 -10.88
C LEU A 142 -0.10 12.57 -11.68
N VAL A 143 -1.41 12.39 -11.85
CA VAL A 143 -2.02 11.22 -12.48
C VAL A 143 -2.42 11.54 -13.91
N SER A 144 -1.97 10.73 -14.87
CA SER A 144 -2.32 10.90 -16.28
C SER A 144 -3.65 10.26 -16.68
N ASP A 145 -4.14 9.27 -15.92
CA ASP A 145 -5.41 8.58 -16.21
C ASP A 145 -6.59 9.35 -15.59
N PRO A 146 -7.57 9.84 -16.40
CA PRO A 146 -8.69 10.64 -15.91
C PRO A 146 -9.57 9.89 -14.90
N ASN A 147 -9.69 8.56 -15.01
CA ASN A 147 -10.51 7.78 -14.07
C ASN A 147 -9.85 7.72 -12.69
N LEU A 148 -8.53 7.55 -12.65
CA LEU A 148 -7.78 7.53 -11.42
C LEU A 148 -7.64 8.92 -10.81
N GLU A 149 -7.50 9.95 -11.65
CA GLU A 149 -7.52 11.36 -11.24
C GLU A 149 -8.80 11.69 -10.46
N ALA A 150 -9.97 11.34 -11.02
CA ALA A 150 -11.25 11.56 -10.36
C ALA A 150 -11.34 10.85 -8.99
N LYS A 151 -10.77 9.64 -8.88
CA LYS A 151 -10.72 8.87 -7.63
C LYS A 151 -9.76 9.45 -6.59
N CYS A 152 -8.78 10.26 -6.99
CA CYS A 152 -7.83 10.91 -6.08
C CYS A 152 -8.42 12.15 -5.39
N ARG A 153 -9.45 12.77 -5.99
CA ARG A 153 -10.14 13.95 -5.44
C ARG A 153 -11.12 13.54 -4.32
N GLN A 154 -10.57 13.20 -3.16
CA GLN A 154 -11.34 12.73 -1.99
C GLN A 154 -11.37 13.74 -0.83
N ASP A 155 -10.72 14.87 -1.02
CA ASP A 155 -10.69 15.98 -0.07
C ASP A 155 -10.13 15.58 1.29
N ARG A 156 -9.02 14.84 1.20
CA ARG A 156 -8.23 14.38 2.35
C ARG A 156 -7.04 15.31 2.51
N ILE A 157 -6.64 15.51 3.76
CA ILE A 157 -5.53 16.37 4.14
C ILE A 157 -4.56 15.61 5.03
N ALA A 158 -3.35 16.14 5.17
CA ALA A 158 -2.43 15.79 6.26
C ALA A 158 -2.05 17.07 7.00
N LEU A 159 -1.91 16.98 8.32
CA LEU A 159 -1.53 18.11 9.17
C LEU A 159 -0.15 17.84 9.76
N LEU A 160 0.78 18.78 9.56
CA LEU A 160 2.18 18.69 9.98
C LEU A 160 2.50 19.84 10.93
N LEU A 161 3.02 19.51 12.12
CA LEU A 161 3.51 20.45 13.11
C LEU A 161 4.98 20.18 13.43
N GLN A 162 5.81 21.20 13.36
CA GLN A 162 7.16 21.20 13.91
C GLN A 162 7.10 21.81 15.31
N LEU A 163 7.40 21.01 16.32
CA LEU A 163 7.30 21.36 17.73
C LEU A 163 8.69 21.50 18.32
N GLN A 164 8.96 22.68 18.87
CA GLN A 164 10.22 22.99 19.53
C GLN A 164 10.05 22.81 21.04
N PRO A 165 10.91 22.03 21.72
CA PRO A 165 10.88 21.95 23.17
C PRO A 165 11.29 23.30 23.80
N TRP A 166 10.70 23.66 24.93
CA TRP A 166 11.18 24.81 25.73
C TRP A 166 12.58 24.55 26.30
N GLU A 167 13.35 25.59 26.60
CA GLU A 167 14.68 25.49 27.23
C GLU A 167 14.69 24.70 28.55
N ARG A 168 13.54 24.64 29.24
CA ARG A 168 13.38 23.87 30.49
C ARG A 168 13.08 22.38 30.24
N SER A 169 12.67 22.04 29.03
CA SER A 169 12.41 20.66 28.63
C SER A 169 13.75 19.96 28.43
N ARG A 170 13.80 18.68 28.79
CA ARG A 170 15.02 17.87 28.65
C ARG A 170 15.15 17.22 27.28
N LEU A 171 14.16 17.43 26.40
CA LEU A 171 14.16 16.84 25.06
C LEU A 171 15.29 17.43 24.22
N PRO A 172 16.15 16.57 23.63
CA PRO A 172 17.37 17.00 22.95
C PRO A 172 17.17 17.52 21.52
N SER A 173 15.93 17.53 21.00
CA SER A 173 15.63 18.02 19.65
C SER A 173 14.17 18.46 19.54
N ALA A 174 13.91 19.40 18.63
CA ALA A 174 12.59 19.61 18.06
C ALA A 174 12.09 18.37 17.29
N VAL A 175 10.77 18.23 17.14
CA VAL A 175 10.14 17.04 16.56
C VAL A 175 9.13 17.47 15.50
N CYS A 176 9.08 16.73 14.39
CA CYS A 176 8.09 16.89 13.33
C CYS A 176 6.98 15.84 13.52
N VAL A 177 5.77 16.28 13.88
CA VAL A 177 4.62 15.40 14.05
C VAL A 177 3.65 15.60 12.90
N VAL A 178 3.24 14.50 12.29
CA VAL A 178 2.31 14.46 11.17
C VAL A 178 1.11 13.58 11.54
N THR A 179 -0.10 14.03 11.25
CA THR A 179 -1.31 13.19 11.32
C THR A 179 -2.01 13.20 9.97
N THR A 180 -2.53 12.06 9.53
CA THR A 180 -3.23 11.95 8.24
C THR A 180 -4.38 10.95 8.29
N GLN A 181 -5.30 11.08 7.34
CA GLN A 181 -6.33 10.08 7.07
C GLN A 181 -6.41 9.82 5.55
N LEU A 182 -6.01 8.63 5.13
CA LEU A 182 -6.00 8.24 3.72
C LEU A 182 -7.38 7.80 3.22
N ALA A 183 -7.48 7.53 1.92
CA ALA A 183 -8.68 7.01 1.28
C ALA A 183 -9.28 5.78 1.99
N SER A 184 -10.54 5.91 2.45
CA SER A 184 -11.23 4.89 3.25
C SER A 184 -11.86 3.76 2.44
N ASP A 185 -12.05 3.94 1.12
CA ASP A 185 -12.66 2.92 0.27
C ASP A 185 -11.70 1.74 0.06
N PRO A 186 -12.07 0.49 0.39
CA PRO A 186 -11.22 -0.68 0.18
C PRO A 186 -10.71 -0.82 -1.26
N ALA A 187 -11.52 -0.46 -2.26
CA ALA A 187 -11.17 -0.57 -3.68
C ALA A 187 -10.12 0.46 -4.15
N HIS A 188 -9.78 1.44 -3.32
CA HIS A 188 -8.88 2.56 -3.65
C HIS A 188 -7.45 2.37 -3.11
N GLU A 189 -6.92 1.15 -3.16
CA GLU A 189 -5.54 0.87 -2.72
C GLU A 189 -4.51 1.69 -3.49
N LEU A 190 -4.63 1.77 -4.82
CA LEU A 190 -3.70 2.56 -5.64
C LEU A 190 -3.73 4.06 -5.27
N VAL A 191 -4.91 4.59 -4.92
CA VAL A 191 -5.05 5.99 -4.49
C VAL A 191 -4.32 6.20 -3.17
N ARG A 192 -4.46 5.29 -2.20
CA ARG A 192 -3.72 5.37 -0.93
C ARG A 192 -2.21 5.34 -1.14
N VAL A 193 -1.71 4.50 -2.04
CA VAL A 193 -0.29 4.45 -2.38
C VAL A 193 0.17 5.80 -2.93
N LEU A 194 -0.53 6.37 -3.91
CA LEU A 194 -0.18 7.67 -4.48
C LEU A 194 -0.26 8.81 -3.45
N GLN A 195 -1.26 8.80 -2.57
CA GLN A 195 -1.39 9.75 -1.46
C GLN A 195 -0.22 9.63 -0.48
N THR A 196 0.20 8.41 -0.16
CA THR A 196 1.32 8.13 0.74
C THR A 196 2.64 8.62 0.16
N GLU A 197 2.88 8.36 -1.14
CA GLU A 197 4.10 8.81 -1.82
C GLU A 197 4.19 10.33 -1.89
N PHE A 198 3.08 10.99 -2.22
CA PHE A 198 2.99 12.44 -2.22
C PHE A 198 3.22 12.99 -0.82
N LEU A 199 2.55 12.43 0.20
CA LEU A 199 2.72 12.83 1.59
C LEU A 199 4.18 12.71 2.04
N CYS A 200 4.86 11.60 1.77
CA CYS A 200 6.25 11.42 2.19
C CYS A 200 7.20 12.43 1.52
N ARG A 201 6.95 12.77 0.24
CA ARG A 201 7.71 13.82 -0.46
C ARG A 201 7.48 15.19 0.13
N GLU A 202 6.24 15.51 0.49
CA GLU A 202 5.90 16.78 1.13
C GLU A 202 6.48 16.89 2.54
N ILE A 203 6.43 15.81 3.33
CA ILE A 203 7.10 15.74 4.64
C ILE A 203 8.61 16.00 4.47
N ALA A 204 9.26 15.33 3.52
CA ALA A 204 10.68 15.52 3.24
C ALA A 204 10.99 16.96 2.77
N ARG A 205 10.10 17.58 1.97
CA ARG A 205 10.22 18.98 1.54
C ARG A 205 10.14 19.95 2.73
N VAL A 206 9.17 19.76 3.61
CA VAL A 206 8.96 20.64 4.78
C VAL A 206 10.04 20.43 5.84
N ASN A 207 10.55 19.20 5.97
CA ASN A 207 11.61 18.84 6.90
C ASN A 207 13.02 18.96 6.31
N ALA A 208 13.17 19.48 5.09
CA ALA A 208 14.45 19.56 4.40
C ALA A 208 15.47 20.44 5.14
N ASP A 209 15.00 21.52 5.76
CA ASP A 209 15.85 22.53 6.39
C ASP A 209 16.44 22.05 7.73
N PHE A 210 15.61 21.36 8.54
CA PHE A 210 15.94 21.04 9.93
C PHE A 210 16.20 19.56 10.18
N GLN A 211 15.78 18.67 9.27
CA GLN A 211 15.96 17.22 9.39
C GLN A 211 15.51 16.68 10.76
N LEU A 212 14.39 17.19 11.25
CA LEU A 212 13.86 16.85 12.57
C LEU A 212 13.40 15.40 12.61
N PRO A 213 13.48 14.74 13.77
CA PRO A 213 12.82 13.46 14.00
C PRO A 213 11.33 13.49 13.66
N ILE A 214 10.89 12.54 12.83
CA ILE A 214 9.52 12.46 12.32
C ILE A 214 8.70 11.43 13.11
N VAL A 215 7.49 11.81 13.50
CA VAL A 215 6.44 10.89 13.95
C VAL A 215 5.21 11.07 13.06
N LEU A 216 4.86 10.06 12.28
CA LEU A 216 3.71 10.03 11.40
C LEU A 216 2.61 9.16 12.00
N THR A 217 1.44 9.74 12.23
CA THR A 217 0.30 9.09 12.87
C THR A 217 -0.93 9.12 11.97
N GLY A 218 -1.87 8.22 12.26
CA GLY A 218 -3.23 8.33 11.78
C GLY A 218 -3.73 7.10 11.04
N SER A 219 -4.86 7.28 10.36
CA SER A 219 -5.63 6.19 9.78
C SER A 219 -5.27 6.03 8.30
N LEU A 220 -4.42 5.04 8.03
CA LEU A 220 -3.93 4.78 6.67
C LEU A 220 -4.94 3.96 5.85
N ASN A 221 -5.95 3.35 6.50
CA ASN A 221 -6.92 2.47 5.84
C ASN A 221 -6.25 1.37 5.00
N ALA A 222 -5.10 0.89 5.46
CA ALA A 222 -4.25 -0.05 4.76
C ALA A 222 -3.74 -1.11 5.75
N LEU A 223 -3.70 -2.37 5.34
CA LEU A 223 -3.23 -3.48 6.17
C LEU A 223 -1.68 -3.48 6.25
N PRO A 224 -1.06 -4.16 7.23
CA PRO A 224 0.40 -4.27 7.33
C PRO A 224 1.03 -4.92 6.09
N GLY A 225 0.27 -5.80 5.42
CA GLY A 225 0.66 -6.43 4.16
C GLY A 225 0.48 -5.56 2.92
N SER A 226 -0.01 -4.33 3.01
CA SER A 226 -0.30 -3.46 1.86
C SER A 226 0.94 -2.80 1.25
N ASP A 227 0.78 -2.29 0.03
CA ASP A 227 1.82 -1.49 -0.64
C ASP A 227 2.11 -0.19 0.12
N VAL A 228 1.09 0.41 0.77
CA VAL A 228 1.22 1.64 1.58
C VAL A 228 2.22 1.44 2.73
N TYR A 229 2.02 0.37 3.51
CA TYR A 229 2.89 0.03 4.63
C TYR A 229 4.33 -0.20 4.15
N HIS A 230 4.50 -0.88 3.01
CA HIS A 230 5.82 -1.14 2.45
C HIS A 230 6.53 0.11 1.96
N VAL A 231 5.81 1.04 1.32
CA VAL A 231 6.38 2.32 0.87
C VAL A 231 6.90 3.09 2.07
N LEU A 232 6.09 3.25 3.13
CA LEU A 232 6.51 3.94 4.36
C LEU A 232 7.75 3.29 4.98
N HIS A 233 7.78 1.95 5.02
CA HIS A 233 8.87 1.23 5.67
C HIS A 233 10.18 1.25 4.87
N THR A 234 10.11 1.06 3.55
CA THR A 234 11.30 0.85 2.72
C THR A 234 11.71 2.07 1.90
N GLY A 235 10.87 3.10 1.85
CA GLY A 235 11.03 4.25 0.96
C GLY A 235 10.83 3.88 -0.52
N ARG A 236 10.36 2.68 -0.85
CA ARG A 236 10.29 2.13 -2.21
C ARG A 236 8.95 1.48 -2.49
N ARG A 237 8.53 1.50 -3.76
CA ARG A 237 7.38 0.70 -4.20
C ARG A 237 7.75 -0.78 -4.17
N ARG A 238 6.80 -1.63 -3.80
CA ARG A 238 6.97 -3.07 -4.00
C ARG A 238 7.22 -3.34 -5.48
N PRO A 239 8.24 -4.13 -5.83
CA PRO A 239 8.38 -4.61 -7.19
C PRO A 239 7.13 -5.43 -7.50
N ARG A 240 6.32 -4.95 -8.46
CA ARG A 240 5.17 -5.72 -8.91
C ARG A 240 5.71 -6.96 -9.61
N PRO A 241 5.19 -8.16 -9.29
CA PRO A 241 5.61 -9.38 -9.95
C PRO A 241 5.50 -9.19 -11.46
N SER A 242 6.61 -9.36 -12.16
CA SER A 242 6.67 -9.21 -13.60
C SER A 242 6.39 -10.54 -14.30
N ALA A 243 5.63 -10.52 -15.39
CA ALA A 243 5.49 -11.68 -16.26
C ALA A 243 6.88 -12.07 -16.82
N PRO A 244 7.08 -13.32 -17.26
CA PRO A 244 8.37 -13.79 -17.76
C PRO A 244 8.93 -12.87 -18.85
N GLN A 245 10.25 -12.72 -18.92
CA GLN A 245 10.87 -11.88 -19.93
C GLN A 245 10.62 -12.41 -21.35
N GLN A 246 10.78 -11.52 -22.33
CA GLN A 246 10.62 -11.86 -23.75
C GLN A 246 11.54 -13.03 -24.11
N VAL A 247 10.98 -14.08 -24.71
CA VAL A 247 11.76 -15.20 -25.24
C VAL A 247 12.59 -14.68 -26.41
N GLU A 248 13.83 -15.17 -26.54
CA GLU A 248 14.64 -14.93 -27.73
C GLU A 248 13.94 -15.45 -28.99
N ARG A 249 14.42 -15.04 -30.17
CA ARG A 249 13.84 -15.49 -31.43
C ARG A 249 13.89 -17.02 -31.52
N PRO A 250 12.75 -17.71 -31.72
CA PRO A 250 12.73 -19.16 -31.80
C PRO A 250 13.33 -19.65 -33.11
N GLU A 251 13.99 -20.80 -33.06
CA GLU A 251 14.68 -21.43 -34.19
C GLU A 251 13.85 -22.59 -34.74
N PRO A 252 13.28 -22.46 -35.96
CA PRO A 252 12.59 -23.55 -36.62
C PRO A 252 13.59 -24.51 -37.26
N GLN A 253 13.39 -25.81 -37.04
CA GLN A 253 14.22 -26.92 -37.49
C GLN A 253 13.33 -28.07 -38.00
N ASP A 254 13.92 -29.05 -38.68
CA ASP A 254 13.28 -30.31 -39.08
C ASP A 254 11.88 -30.17 -39.72
N ALA A 255 11.77 -29.33 -40.76
CA ALA A 255 10.50 -29.11 -41.45
C ALA A 255 10.09 -30.34 -42.28
N THR A 256 8.88 -30.85 -42.05
CA THR A 256 8.20 -31.87 -42.84
C THR A 256 7.04 -31.25 -43.64
N PRO A 257 6.39 -31.98 -44.56
CA PRO A 257 5.25 -31.44 -45.29
C PRO A 257 4.06 -31.01 -44.41
N SER A 258 4.00 -31.47 -43.15
CA SER A 258 2.89 -31.18 -42.23
C SER A 258 3.30 -30.72 -40.82
N SER A 259 4.61 -30.61 -40.53
CA SER A 259 5.10 -30.21 -39.22
C SER A 259 6.42 -29.45 -39.25
N VAL A 260 6.67 -28.61 -38.24
CA VAL A 260 7.96 -27.94 -38.03
C VAL A 260 8.35 -28.07 -36.56
N ARG A 261 9.59 -28.46 -36.28
CA ARG A 261 10.13 -28.49 -34.92
C ARG A 261 10.62 -27.10 -34.55
N LEU A 262 10.18 -26.58 -33.41
CA LEU A 262 10.57 -25.27 -32.90
C LEU A 262 11.39 -25.46 -31.63
N THR A 263 12.55 -24.81 -31.56
CA THR A 263 13.39 -24.77 -30.34
C THR A 263 13.61 -23.32 -29.92
N TRP A 264 13.70 -23.06 -28.62
CA TRP A 264 13.98 -21.73 -28.09
C TRP A 264 14.80 -21.83 -26.80
N ARG A 265 15.41 -20.72 -26.39
CA ARG A 265 16.09 -20.63 -25.09
C ARG A 265 15.09 -20.26 -23.99
N ARG A 266 15.25 -20.87 -22.82
CA ARG A 266 14.44 -20.53 -21.64
C ARG A 266 14.74 -19.07 -21.24
N PRO A 267 13.73 -18.17 -21.22
CA PRO A 267 13.95 -16.80 -20.77
C PRO A 267 14.20 -16.75 -19.27
N ALA A 268 14.71 -15.60 -18.80
CA ALA A 268 14.77 -15.34 -17.37
C ALA A 268 13.34 -15.38 -16.79
N SER A 269 13.18 -16.10 -15.67
CA SER A 269 11.89 -16.37 -15.05
C SER A 269 11.17 -15.10 -14.55
N GLY A 270 11.90 -13.98 -14.41
CA GLY A 270 11.42 -12.83 -13.65
C GLY A 270 11.24 -13.23 -12.19
N ASP A 271 10.06 -12.95 -11.62
CA ASP A 271 9.74 -13.17 -10.20
C ASP A 271 8.98 -14.49 -9.94
N ALA A 272 8.62 -15.24 -10.99
CA ALA A 272 7.83 -16.46 -10.89
C ALA A 272 8.33 -17.57 -11.81
N PRO A 273 8.24 -18.86 -11.42
CA PRO A 273 8.64 -19.96 -12.29
C PRO A 273 7.81 -19.98 -13.58
N ILE A 274 8.47 -20.25 -14.71
CA ILE A 274 7.81 -20.45 -15.99
C ILE A 274 7.04 -21.78 -15.94
N LEU A 275 5.71 -21.68 -16.06
CA LEU A 275 4.77 -22.79 -16.03
C LEU A 275 4.44 -23.33 -17.43
N GLY A 276 4.67 -22.53 -18.48
CA GLY A 276 4.35 -22.92 -19.85
C GLY A 276 4.87 -21.94 -20.89
N PHE A 277 4.72 -22.30 -22.15
CA PHE A 277 4.94 -21.42 -23.29
C PHE A 277 3.70 -21.38 -24.18
N LYS A 278 3.46 -20.25 -24.83
CA LYS A 278 2.42 -20.09 -25.85
C LYS A 278 3.09 -19.77 -27.18
N ILE A 279 2.87 -20.64 -28.17
CA ILE A 279 3.37 -20.47 -29.54
C ILE A 279 2.25 -19.92 -30.38
N ALA A 280 2.49 -18.83 -31.09
CA ALA A 280 1.57 -18.32 -32.10
C ALA A 280 2.13 -18.56 -33.50
N VAL A 281 1.27 -19.05 -34.39
CA VAL A 281 1.63 -19.44 -35.77
C VAL A 281 1.04 -18.44 -36.76
N LYS A 282 1.85 -18.03 -37.73
CA LYS A 282 1.42 -17.22 -38.87
C LYS A 282 1.68 -17.96 -40.17
N ASN A 283 0.62 -18.17 -40.95
CA ASN A 283 0.73 -18.56 -42.35
C ASN A 283 1.02 -17.31 -43.19
N CYS A 284 2.14 -17.29 -43.91
CA CYS A 284 2.57 -16.13 -44.68
C CYS A 284 1.87 -16.01 -46.05
N THR A 285 1.12 -17.02 -46.50
CA THR A 285 0.30 -16.96 -47.72
C THR A 285 -1.14 -16.50 -47.46
N SER A 286 -1.57 -16.51 -46.19
CA SER A 286 -2.91 -16.04 -45.83
C SER A 286 -3.00 -14.52 -45.90
N ALA A 287 -4.12 -14.01 -46.41
CA ALA A 287 -4.46 -12.59 -46.40
C ALA A 287 -4.77 -12.06 -44.98
N THR A 288 -4.94 -12.95 -43.99
CA THR A 288 -5.16 -12.57 -42.59
C THR A 288 -3.89 -11.95 -42.00
N LEU A 289 -3.95 -10.65 -41.64
CA LEU A 289 -2.85 -10.00 -40.93
C LEU A 289 -2.71 -10.54 -39.49
N GLY A 290 -1.51 -11.04 -39.15
CA GLY A 290 -1.11 -11.35 -37.78
C GLY A 290 -0.85 -12.83 -37.49
N PHE A 291 -0.51 -13.13 -36.24
CA PHE A 291 -0.29 -14.48 -35.71
C PHE A 291 -1.59 -15.07 -35.13
N ASN A 292 -2.68 -14.99 -35.89
CA ASN A 292 -4.03 -15.26 -35.38
C ASN A 292 -4.55 -16.65 -35.76
N MET A 293 -3.70 -17.51 -36.33
CA MET A 293 -4.17 -18.77 -36.92
C MET A 293 -4.25 -19.92 -35.92
N HIS A 294 -3.35 -19.96 -34.93
CA HIS A 294 -3.36 -20.96 -33.86
C HIS A 294 -2.45 -20.53 -32.71
N GLU A 295 -2.97 -20.59 -31.49
CA GLU A 295 -2.18 -20.53 -30.25
C GLU A 295 -2.02 -21.94 -29.70
N ILE A 296 -0.79 -22.34 -29.43
CA ILE A 296 -0.45 -23.67 -28.91
C ILE A 296 0.18 -23.49 -27.53
N ASP A 297 -0.42 -24.11 -26.53
CA ASP A 297 0.14 -24.16 -25.17
C ASP A 297 1.12 -25.34 -25.06
N VAL A 298 2.31 -25.05 -24.54
CA VAL A 298 3.41 -25.99 -24.32
C VAL A 298 3.77 -26.00 -22.84
N ASP A 299 4.14 -27.17 -22.32
CA ASP A 299 4.58 -27.33 -20.93
C ASP A 299 5.88 -26.55 -20.66
N GLY A 300 5.98 -25.97 -19.46
CA GLY A 300 7.11 -25.15 -19.03
C GLY A 300 8.37 -25.97 -18.75
N ALA A 301 8.29 -27.30 -18.69
CA ALA A 301 9.46 -28.17 -18.53
C ALA A 301 10.33 -28.26 -19.79
N VAL A 302 9.77 -27.99 -20.97
CA VAL A 302 10.40 -28.25 -22.27
C VAL A 302 10.58 -26.94 -23.04
N CYS A 303 11.72 -26.77 -23.73
CA CYS A 303 12.00 -25.61 -24.58
C CYS A 303 12.04 -25.98 -26.07
N GLU A 304 11.28 -27.01 -26.42
CA GLU A 304 11.08 -27.48 -27.78
C GLU A 304 9.63 -27.94 -27.97
N HIS A 305 9.11 -27.78 -29.18
CA HIS A 305 7.79 -28.28 -29.55
C HIS A 305 7.66 -28.49 -31.05
N THR A 306 7.00 -29.56 -31.47
CA THR A 306 6.72 -29.82 -32.89
C THR A 306 5.32 -29.33 -33.24
N VAL A 307 5.25 -28.23 -33.99
CA VAL A 307 3.99 -27.69 -34.50
C VAL A 307 3.51 -28.59 -35.65
N THR A 308 2.33 -29.19 -35.52
CA THR A 308 1.72 -30.08 -36.52
C THR A 308 0.57 -29.40 -37.25
N MET A 309 -0.07 -30.11 -38.20
CA MET A 309 -1.20 -29.62 -39.00
C MET A 309 -0.87 -28.41 -39.89
N LEU A 310 0.38 -28.32 -40.35
CA LEU A 310 0.82 -27.31 -41.31
C LEU A 310 0.53 -27.77 -42.76
N SER A 311 0.33 -26.82 -43.67
CA SER A 311 0.11 -27.10 -45.09
C SER A 311 1.44 -27.26 -45.82
N ALA A 312 1.54 -28.25 -46.71
CA ALA A 312 2.74 -28.48 -47.52
C ALA A 312 3.00 -27.31 -48.48
N GLY A 313 4.27 -27.00 -48.75
CA GLY A 313 4.67 -25.92 -49.67
C GLY A 313 4.35 -24.50 -49.17
N THR A 314 4.02 -24.32 -47.88
CA THR A 314 3.58 -23.04 -47.33
C THR A 314 4.62 -22.41 -46.40
N PRO A 315 4.98 -21.13 -46.57
CA PRO A 315 5.84 -20.40 -45.64
C PRO A 315 5.13 -20.04 -44.32
N TYR A 316 5.76 -20.38 -43.20
CA TYR A 316 5.28 -20.09 -41.84
C TYR A 316 6.27 -19.24 -41.03
N GLN A 317 5.74 -18.46 -40.10
CA GLN A 317 6.49 -17.77 -39.05
C GLN A 317 5.91 -18.12 -37.68
N PHE A 318 6.78 -18.18 -36.67
CA PHE A 318 6.42 -18.55 -35.30
C PHE A 318 6.87 -17.48 -34.31
N ARG A 319 6.12 -17.28 -33.24
CA ARG A 319 6.55 -16.48 -32.08
C ARG A 319 6.19 -17.23 -30.80
N VAL A 320 7.01 -17.08 -29.77
CA VAL A 320 6.84 -17.79 -28.49
C VAL A 320 6.76 -16.78 -27.35
N ALA A 321 5.82 -16.97 -26.43
CA ALA A 321 5.73 -16.22 -25.18
C ALA A 321 5.81 -17.20 -24.00
N ALA A 322 6.53 -16.84 -22.94
CA ALA A 322 6.54 -17.63 -21.71
C ALA A 322 5.36 -17.24 -20.80
N ARG A 323 4.82 -18.22 -20.07
CA ARG A 323 3.67 -18.09 -19.16
C ARG A 323 4.09 -18.47 -17.74
N SER A 324 3.75 -17.64 -16.78
CA SER A 324 3.83 -17.92 -15.34
C SER A 324 2.45 -17.78 -14.69
N HIS A 325 2.36 -17.94 -13.37
CA HIS A 325 1.14 -17.65 -12.63
C HIS A 325 0.79 -16.15 -12.61
N ILE A 326 1.79 -15.28 -12.85
CA ILE A 326 1.59 -13.82 -12.96
C ILE A 326 0.89 -13.49 -14.28
N GLY A 327 1.20 -14.23 -15.34
CA GLY A 327 0.57 -14.05 -16.65
C GLY A 327 1.48 -14.43 -17.82
N LEU A 328 1.07 -14.03 -19.02
CA LEU A 328 1.81 -14.24 -20.25
C LEU A 328 2.79 -13.08 -20.47
N GLY A 329 4.07 -13.42 -20.65
CA GLY A 329 5.10 -12.47 -21.06
C GLY A 329 4.92 -11.98 -22.51
N PRO A 330 5.69 -10.97 -22.94
CA PRO A 330 5.66 -10.52 -24.33
C PRO A 330 6.10 -11.64 -25.28
N PHE A 331 5.46 -11.72 -26.45
CA PHE A 331 5.88 -12.63 -27.51
C PHE A 331 7.27 -12.26 -28.03
N SER A 332 8.06 -13.28 -28.39
CA SER A 332 9.34 -13.15 -29.06
C SER A 332 9.23 -12.37 -30.38
N GLN A 333 10.38 -11.94 -30.90
CA GLN A 333 10.44 -11.60 -32.33
C GLN A 333 10.02 -12.82 -33.18
N PRO A 334 9.37 -12.60 -34.33
CA PRO A 334 9.07 -13.66 -35.29
C PRO A 334 10.31 -14.48 -35.64
N SER A 335 10.14 -15.80 -35.76
CA SER A 335 11.14 -16.66 -36.37
C SER A 335 11.45 -16.19 -37.79
N TRP A 336 12.61 -16.61 -38.30
CA TRP A 336 12.82 -16.55 -39.74
C TRP A 336 11.74 -17.38 -40.46
N PRO A 337 11.25 -16.94 -41.64
CA PRO A 337 10.28 -17.71 -42.40
C PRO A 337 10.83 -19.08 -42.74
N ILE A 338 10.02 -20.13 -42.58
CA ILE A 338 10.37 -21.49 -42.99
C ILE A 338 9.26 -22.06 -43.87
N THR A 339 9.63 -22.63 -45.01
CA THR A 339 8.69 -23.24 -45.96
C THR A 339 8.67 -24.75 -45.75
N THR A 340 7.47 -25.30 -45.54
CA THR A 340 7.30 -26.76 -45.49
C THR A 340 7.57 -27.38 -46.86
N PRO A 341 8.27 -28.52 -46.96
CA PRO A 341 8.47 -29.21 -48.23
C PRO A 341 7.14 -29.65 -48.87
N GLN A 342 7.11 -29.78 -50.20
CA GLN A 342 5.95 -30.33 -50.90
C GLN A 342 5.73 -31.79 -50.50
N ALA A 343 4.47 -32.21 -50.35
CA ALA A 343 4.14 -33.61 -50.16
C ALA A 343 4.56 -34.40 -51.41
N ALA A 344 5.21 -35.55 -51.22
CA ALA A 344 5.55 -36.43 -52.34
C ALA A 344 4.27 -36.76 -53.12
N PRO A 345 4.26 -36.66 -54.46
CA PRO A 345 3.06 -36.94 -55.24
C PRO A 345 2.66 -38.41 -55.03
N SER A 346 1.49 -38.65 -54.45
CA SER A 346 0.87 -39.97 -54.51
C SER A 346 0.64 -40.29 -55.98
N LYS A 347 1.31 -41.31 -56.51
CA LYS A 347 1.08 -41.83 -57.87
C LYS A 347 -0.40 -42.11 -58.06
N ALA A 348 -1.09 -41.22 -58.78
CA ALA A 348 -2.36 -41.48 -59.41
C ALA A 348 -2.14 -41.25 -60.90
N GLU A 349 -2.36 -42.30 -61.69
CA GLU A 349 -2.10 -42.35 -63.12
C GLU A 349 -3.06 -41.44 -63.91
N SER A 350 -2.44 -40.74 -64.85
CA SER A 350 -2.93 -39.96 -65.99
C SER A 350 -4.37 -40.15 -66.48
N LYS A 351 -4.97 -39.04 -66.93
CA LYS A 351 -5.36 -38.89 -68.36
C LYS A 351 -5.37 -37.42 -68.79
N ALA A 352 -4.80 -37.21 -69.97
CA ALA A 352 -4.62 -35.95 -70.67
C ALA A 352 -5.94 -35.32 -71.13
N ASN A 353 -5.90 -34.01 -71.39
CA ASN A 353 -6.33 -33.45 -72.67
C ASN A 353 -5.67 -32.09 -72.89
N GLU A 354 -5.20 -31.92 -74.12
CA GLU A 354 -4.56 -30.78 -74.74
C GLU A 354 -5.57 -29.63 -74.94
N ASP A 355 -5.11 -28.38 -74.88
CA ASP A 355 -5.05 -27.49 -76.06
C ASP A 355 -4.83 -26.01 -75.69
N ASP A 356 -4.11 -25.36 -76.61
CA ASP A 356 -4.06 -23.92 -76.96
C ASP A 356 -3.19 -22.93 -76.16
N ASP A 357 -1.96 -22.81 -76.68
CA ASP A 357 -1.36 -21.64 -77.32
C ASP A 357 -1.30 -20.24 -76.65
N GLU A 358 -0.04 -19.80 -76.60
CA GLU A 358 0.48 -18.48 -76.96
C GLU A 358 0.65 -17.33 -75.93
N GLN A 359 1.93 -16.89 -75.90
CA GLN A 359 2.47 -15.53 -75.69
C GLN A 359 2.66 -14.98 -74.25
N LYS A 360 3.89 -15.08 -73.71
CA LYS A 360 4.91 -14.00 -73.77
C LYS A 360 6.15 -14.25 -72.88
N GLN A 361 7.28 -14.38 -73.58
CA GLN A 361 8.50 -13.57 -73.41
C GLN A 361 9.49 -13.92 -72.28
N ASP A 362 10.51 -14.67 -72.70
CA ASP A 362 11.82 -14.76 -72.08
C ASP A 362 12.42 -13.40 -71.69
N ARG A 363 12.92 -13.31 -70.45
CA ARG A 363 14.12 -12.54 -70.15
C ARG A 363 15.08 -13.34 -69.29
N VAL A 364 16.21 -13.61 -69.95
CA VAL A 364 17.44 -14.25 -69.50
C VAL A 364 18.01 -13.58 -68.25
N LEU A 365 18.49 -14.44 -67.35
CA LEU A 365 19.28 -14.18 -66.16
C LEU A 365 20.44 -13.21 -66.43
N TYR A 366 20.51 -12.12 -65.66
CA TYR A 366 21.77 -11.42 -65.40
C TYR A 366 22.30 -11.89 -64.04
N VAL A 367 23.41 -12.62 -64.09
CA VAL A 367 24.32 -12.81 -62.95
C VAL A 367 25.04 -11.47 -62.75
N VAL A 368 24.99 -10.93 -61.54
CA VAL A 368 25.79 -9.77 -61.13
C VAL A 368 26.85 -10.27 -60.16
N ASP A 369 28.09 -9.86 -60.44
CA ASP A 369 29.32 -10.25 -59.74
C ASP A 369 29.31 -9.93 -58.24
N ASP A 370 29.99 -10.81 -57.49
CA ASP A 370 30.30 -10.67 -56.06
C ASP A 370 31.04 -9.35 -55.77
N VAL A 371 30.30 -8.35 -55.28
CA VAL A 371 30.86 -7.20 -54.57
C VAL A 371 30.29 -7.20 -53.17
N PRO A 372 31.08 -7.49 -52.11
CA PRO A 372 30.58 -7.45 -50.74
C PRO A 372 30.25 -5.99 -50.37
N PRO A 373 29.13 -5.73 -49.66
CA PRO A 373 28.88 -4.39 -49.14
C PRO A 373 29.96 -4.03 -48.11
N LEU A 374 30.57 -2.87 -48.27
CA LEU A 374 31.50 -2.25 -47.34
C LEU A 374 30.86 -2.15 -45.94
N VAL A 375 31.23 -3.08 -45.07
CA VAL A 375 30.94 -3.03 -43.64
C VAL A 375 31.70 -1.84 -43.07
N LYS A 376 30.98 -0.80 -42.61
CA LYS A 376 31.58 0.19 -41.72
C LYS A 376 31.94 -0.53 -40.41
N PRO A 377 33.20 -0.44 -39.93
CA PRO A 377 33.56 -1.06 -38.66
C PRO A 377 32.74 -0.44 -37.53
N PHE A 378 32.10 -1.30 -36.74
CA PHE A 378 31.41 -0.95 -35.52
C PHE A 378 32.33 -0.12 -34.61
N SER A 379 31.86 1.05 -34.19
CA SER A 379 32.47 1.78 -33.08
C SER A 379 32.03 1.12 -31.76
N PRO A 380 32.95 0.76 -30.85
CA PRO A 380 32.56 0.26 -29.54
C PRO A 380 31.86 1.37 -28.73
N SER A 381 30.74 1.02 -28.10
CA SER A 381 30.03 1.88 -27.18
C SER A 381 30.88 2.14 -25.93
N PHE A 382 31.02 3.42 -25.56
CA PHE A 382 31.73 3.83 -24.35
C PHE A 382 30.90 3.51 -23.09
N GLY A 383 31.21 2.39 -22.45
CA GLY A 383 30.75 2.04 -21.10
C GLY A 383 31.90 2.02 -20.09
N SER A 384 32.51 3.18 -19.79
CA SER A 384 33.60 3.22 -18.79
C SER A 384 33.52 4.34 -17.74
N GLY A 385 32.42 5.10 -17.66
CA GLY A 385 32.15 5.94 -16.48
C GLY A 385 33.24 6.96 -16.11
N ARG A 386 34.02 7.45 -17.08
CA ARG A 386 35.03 8.51 -16.86
C ARG A 386 34.82 9.62 -17.87
N THR A 387 34.47 10.81 -17.39
CA THR A 387 34.43 12.04 -18.19
C THR A 387 35.85 12.60 -18.33
N PRO A 388 36.40 12.73 -19.55
CA PRO A 388 37.67 13.44 -19.76
C PRO A 388 37.42 14.96 -19.72
N ARG A 389 38.28 15.72 -19.05
CA ARG A 389 38.39 17.17 -19.28
C ARG A 389 39.45 17.43 -20.35
N PHE A 390 39.15 18.37 -21.25
CA PHE A 390 40.09 18.90 -22.23
C PHE A 390 40.74 20.15 -21.63
N ASP A 391 42.01 20.08 -21.28
CA ASP A 391 42.85 21.26 -21.09
C ASP A 391 43.92 21.27 -22.19
N GLY A 392 44.03 22.39 -22.91
CA GLY A 392 45.19 22.67 -23.77
C GLY A 392 45.46 21.69 -24.92
N GLY A 393 44.44 21.02 -25.46
CA GLY A 393 44.54 20.30 -26.74
C GLY A 393 45.07 18.85 -26.68
N ASN A 394 45.24 18.21 -25.52
CA ASN A 394 45.52 16.77 -25.44
C ASN A 394 44.80 16.06 -24.28
N LYS A 395 44.32 14.82 -24.53
CA LYS A 395 43.58 13.99 -23.54
C LYS A 395 44.54 13.28 -22.58
N ASN A 396 44.38 13.50 -21.28
CA ASN A 396 45.11 12.76 -20.24
C ASN A 396 44.19 11.77 -19.49
N MET A 397 44.56 10.48 -19.47
CA MET A 397 43.73 9.37 -18.95
C MET A 397 44.21 8.80 -17.60
N ALA A 398 45.27 9.36 -17.01
CA ALA A 398 46.03 8.69 -15.96
C ALA A 398 45.71 9.09 -14.50
N VAL A 399 44.76 10.01 -14.23
CA VAL A 399 44.54 10.51 -12.86
C VAL A 399 43.09 10.31 -12.42
N SER A 400 42.89 9.40 -11.46
CA SER A 400 41.64 9.26 -10.69
C SER A 400 41.81 9.97 -9.34
N PRO A 401 40.86 10.82 -8.90
CA PRO A 401 41.01 11.56 -7.66
C PRO A 401 40.38 10.79 -6.50
N ARG A 402 41.05 9.77 -5.95
CA ARG A 402 41.03 9.41 -4.51
C ARG A 402 41.85 8.15 -4.21
N LYS A 403 42.70 8.24 -3.19
CA LYS A 403 43.26 7.06 -2.52
C LYS A 403 42.16 6.33 -1.77
N LEU A 404 42.01 5.02 -2.01
CA LEU A 404 41.25 4.12 -1.15
C LEU A 404 42.00 3.95 0.18
N LEU A 405 41.33 4.24 1.29
CA LEU A 405 41.80 3.92 2.64
C LEU A 405 41.94 2.39 2.77
N GLN A 406 43.17 1.94 3.01
CA GLN A 406 43.45 0.56 3.40
C GLN A 406 43.08 0.39 4.88
N SER A 407 42.19 -0.57 5.20
CA SER A 407 42.06 -1.11 6.55
C SER A 407 41.84 -2.63 6.51
N HIS A 408 42.47 -3.30 7.48
CA HIS A 408 42.77 -4.72 7.51
C HIS A 408 41.63 -5.59 8.07
N TRP A 409 40.57 -5.89 7.30
CA TRP A 409 39.54 -6.84 7.74
C TRP A 409 39.01 -7.69 6.56
N SER A 410 38.77 -8.98 6.82
CA SER A 410 38.46 -10.03 5.83
C SER A 410 37.18 -9.77 5.03
N ALA A 411 37.20 -10.15 3.74
CA ALA A 411 36.21 -9.84 2.72
C ALA A 411 34.83 -10.52 2.89
N ASP A 412 34.66 -11.42 3.86
CA ASP A 412 33.40 -12.18 4.04
C ASP A 412 32.32 -11.48 4.88
N ALA A 413 32.65 -10.37 5.57
CA ALA A 413 31.70 -9.65 6.43
C ALA A 413 30.89 -8.54 5.72
N LYS A 414 31.05 -8.34 4.41
CA LYS A 414 30.44 -7.23 3.66
C LYS A 414 29.30 -7.63 2.72
N ARG A 415 28.38 -8.50 3.15
CA ARG A 415 27.13 -8.71 2.38
C ARG A 415 25.97 -7.81 2.79
N TYR A 416 26.00 -7.14 3.94
CA TYR A 416 24.91 -6.24 4.38
C TYR A 416 25.39 -5.06 5.27
N ALA A 417 26.43 -4.32 4.86
CA ALA A 417 26.78 -3.09 5.56
C ALA A 417 27.43 -2.08 4.59
N THR A 418 26.85 -0.87 4.53
CA THR A 418 27.24 0.32 3.74
C THR A 418 26.78 0.38 2.28
N LEU A 419 25.46 0.33 2.08
CA LEU A 419 24.82 1.06 0.98
C LEU A 419 24.27 2.38 1.53
N ALA A 420 25.15 3.37 1.68
CA ALA A 420 24.73 4.76 1.51
C ALA A 420 25.07 5.16 0.07
N PRO A 421 24.24 4.80 -0.93
CA PRO A 421 24.35 5.42 -2.24
C PRO A 421 23.92 6.89 -2.07
N ARG A 422 24.69 7.77 -2.68
CA ARG A 422 24.28 9.12 -3.04
C ARG A 422 22.81 9.09 -3.51
N ALA A 423 21.91 9.69 -2.74
CA ALA A 423 20.45 9.62 -2.88
C ALA A 423 19.91 10.19 -4.21
N ASP A 424 20.78 10.79 -5.02
CA ASP A 424 20.49 11.52 -6.25
C ASP A 424 20.38 10.64 -7.52
N ARG A 425 20.49 9.30 -7.45
CA ARG A 425 20.49 8.41 -8.64
C ARG A 425 19.77 7.06 -8.52
N ASP A 426 18.82 6.90 -7.61
CA ASP A 426 18.00 5.68 -7.56
C ASP A 426 16.58 6.00 -8.04
N ASP A 427 16.28 5.71 -9.32
CA ASP A 427 15.00 6.05 -9.98
C ASP A 427 13.77 5.41 -9.29
N ALA A 428 13.98 4.44 -8.40
CA ALA A 428 12.94 3.72 -7.67
C ALA A 428 12.69 4.25 -6.24
N LEU A 429 13.51 5.19 -5.74
CA LEU A 429 13.34 5.74 -4.40
C LEU A 429 12.18 6.75 -4.37
N VAL A 430 11.20 6.50 -3.50
CA VAL A 430 10.07 7.41 -3.26
C VAL A 430 10.44 8.47 -2.23
N HIS A 431 11.01 8.04 -1.10
CA HIS A 431 11.48 8.91 -0.02
C HIS A 431 12.69 8.30 0.69
N GLY A 432 13.52 9.15 1.31
CA GLY A 432 14.71 8.73 2.05
C GLY A 432 14.48 8.42 3.54
N GLU A 433 13.34 8.84 4.09
CA GLU A 433 13.00 8.60 5.50
C GLU A 433 12.72 7.12 5.74
N GLN A 434 13.47 6.45 6.63
CA GLN A 434 13.18 5.07 7.03
C GLN A 434 12.20 5.10 8.20
N LEU A 435 10.92 4.90 7.91
CA LEU A 435 9.87 4.90 8.94
C LEU A 435 9.58 3.48 9.41
N GLU A 436 9.51 3.28 10.71
CA GLU A 436 9.07 2.02 11.32
C GLU A 436 7.77 2.22 12.08
N SER A 437 6.90 1.21 12.06
CA SER A 437 5.69 1.23 12.88
C SER A 437 6.05 0.87 14.31
N ALA A 438 5.62 1.70 15.27
CA ALA A 438 5.80 1.48 16.70
C ALA A 438 5.20 0.15 17.18
N TYR A 439 4.11 -0.28 16.53
CA TYR A 439 3.38 -1.48 16.88
C TYR A 439 3.86 -2.73 16.11
N ALA A 440 4.84 -2.61 15.19
CA ALA A 440 5.40 -3.76 14.48
C ALA A 440 6.07 -4.78 15.41
N GLN A 441 6.47 -4.38 16.62
CA GLN A 441 7.11 -5.24 17.62
C GLN A 441 6.18 -5.61 18.78
N TYR A 442 4.87 -5.39 18.61
CA TYR A 442 3.88 -5.57 19.65
C TYR A 442 3.72 -7.06 20.08
N GLN A 443 3.55 -7.28 21.39
CA GLN A 443 3.18 -8.58 21.99
C GLN A 443 4.05 -9.81 21.61
N GLY A 444 5.38 -9.69 21.65
CA GLY A 444 6.30 -10.85 21.66
C GLY A 444 6.36 -11.70 20.37
N HIS A 445 5.45 -11.49 19.43
CA HIS A 445 5.38 -12.17 18.14
C HIS A 445 6.07 -11.39 17.00
N LEU A 446 6.66 -10.22 17.30
CA LEU A 446 7.29 -9.33 16.31
C LEU A 446 6.34 -9.02 15.13
N SER A 447 5.08 -8.72 15.45
CA SER A 447 4.06 -8.37 14.47
C SER A 447 3.17 -7.24 14.96
N GLU A 448 2.52 -6.57 14.00
CA GLU A 448 1.43 -5.63 14.26
C GLU A 448 0.28 -6.28 15.07
N PRO A 449 -0.53 -5.50 15.79
CA PRO A 449 -1.70 -6.01 16.49
C PRO A 449 -2.69 -6.63 15.52
N GLU A 450 -3.54 -7.51 16.04
CA GLU A 450 -4.56 -8.20 15.25
C GLU A 450 -5.57 -7.22 14.63
N PHE A 451 -5.93 -6.16 15.36
CA PHE A 451 -6.80 -5.10 14.87
C PHE A 451 -6.62 -3.78 15.63
N THR A 452 -6.91 -2.68 14.93
CA THR A 452 -7.07 -1.34 15.50
C THR A 452 -8.44 -0.76 15.19
N PHE A 453 -9.11 -1.31 14.18
CA PHE A 453 -10.44 -0.94 13.73
C PHE A 453 -11.30 -2.19 13.59
N ALA A 454 -12.55 -2.08 14.03
CA ALA A 454 -13.54 -3.13 13.90
C ALA A 454 -14.88 -2.56 13.44
N SER A 455 -15.42 -3.16 12.39
CA SER A 455 -16.75 -2.86 11.87
C SER A 455 -17.49 -4.15 11.57
N ALA A 456 -18.80 -4.05 11.27
CA ALA A 456 -19.60 -5.20 10.87
C ALA A 456 -19.08 -5.93 9.63
N LYS A 457 -18.30 -5.26 8.77
CA LYS A 457 -17.80 -5.80 7.49
C LYS A 457 -16.32 -6.16 7.50
N PHE A 458 -15.54 -5.51 8.35
CA PHE A 458 -14.09 -5.59 8.32
C PHE A 458 -13.50 -5.39 9.72
N ILE A 459 -12.52 -6.21 10.07
CA ILE A 459 -11.72 -6.14 11.28
C ILE A 459 -10.26 -6.23 10.84
N GLY A 460 -9.42 -5.32 11.33
CA GLY A 460 -8.00 -5.35 11.03
C GLY A 460 -7.26 -4.10 11.52
N THR A 461 -5.96 -4.09 11.28
CA THR A 461 -5.06 -2.98 11.64
C THR A 461 -4.97 -2.00 10.49
N VAL A 462 -5.39 -0.76 10.76
CA VAL A 462 -5.47 0.32 9.77
C VAL A 462 -4.94 1.66 10.29
N ASP A 463 -4.79 1.76 11.62
CA ASP A 463 -4.27 2.93 12.31
C ASP A 463 -2.85 2.63 12.76
N TYR A 464 -1.95 3.59 12.57
CA TYR A 464 -0.53 3.38 12.82
C TYR A 464 0.13 4.59 13.47
N ILE A 465 1.24 4.33 14.16
CA ILE A 465 2.19 5.32 14.62
C ILE A 465 3.54 4.93 14.03
N PHE A 466 3.93 5.60 12.96
CA PHE A 466 5.23 5.49 12.33
C PHE A 466 6.22 6.49 12.94
N TYR A 467 7.47 6.10 13.09
CA TYR A 467 8.55 6.94 13.60
C TYR A 467 9.82 6.77 12.76
N SER A 468 10.68 7.78 12.74
CA SER A 468 12.02 7.69 12.14
C SER A 468 12.88 6.72 12.96
N SER A 469 13.23 5.56 12.37
CA SER A 469 13.88 4.45 13.09
C SER A 469 15.30 4.73 13.55
N THR A 470 15.94 5.74 12.95
CA THR A 470 17.30 6.17 13.29
C THR A 470 17.34 7.07 14.52
N GLN A 471 16.26 7.80 14.81
CA GLN A 471 16.26 8.87 15.82
C GLN A 471 15.38 8.55 17.03
N PHE A 472 14.40 7.67 16.86
CA PHE A 472 13.52 7.22 17.93
C PHE A 472 13.58 5.71 18.10
N ALA A 473 13.41 5.27 19.35
CA ALA A 473 13.16 3.88 19.68
C ALA A 473 11.88 3.78 20.55
N PRO A 474 10.94 2.86 20.24
CA PRO A 474 9.75 2.68 21.05
C PRO A 474 10.14 2.06 22.39
N PHE A 475 9.70 2.69 23.48
CA PHE A 475 9.96 2.26 24.85
C PHE A 475 8.75 1.55 25.46
N GLN A 476 7.57 2.17 25.35
CA GLN A 476 6.30 1.61 25.84
C GLN A 476 5.19 1.83 24.81
N LEU A 477 4.27 0.86 24.75
CA LEU A 477 3.10 0.87 23.88
C LEU A 477 1.84 0.67 24.73
N LEU A 478 0.73 1.27 24.31
CA LEU A 478 -0.56 1.02 24.94
C LEU A 478 -1.07 -0.37 24.60
N ALA A 479 -1.38 -1.16 25.62
CA ALA A 479 -1.95 -2.48 25.45
C ALA A 479 -3.29 -2.42 24.72
N LEU A 480 -3.40 -3.20 23.66
CA LEU A 480 -4.59 -3.49 22.87
C LEU A 480 -5.14 -4.87 23.26
N PRO A 481 -6.47 -5.01 23.33
CA PRO A 481 -7.11 -6.29 23.63
C PRO A 481 -6.91 -7.28 22.48
N THR A 482 -6.63 -8.54 22.80
CA THR A 482 -6.51 -9.63 21.80
C THR A 482 -7.87 -10.25 21.47
N LEU A 483 -8.06 -10.79 20.28
CA LEU A 483 -9.32 -11.47 19.92
C LEU A 483 -9.64 -12.63 20.87
N GLU A 484 -8.64 -13.37 21.33
CA GLU A 484 -8.82 -14.50 22.25
C GLU A 484 -9.29 -14.06 23.65
N GLU A 485 -8.70 -12.99 24.21
CA GLU A 485 -9.17 -12.41 25.47
C GLU A 485 -10.63 -11.96 25.35
N LEU A 486 -10.98 -11.42 24.19
CA LEU A 486 -12.32 -10.94 23.90
C LEU A 486 -13.33 -12.09 23.73
N GLU A 487 -12.93 -13.18 23.08
CA GLU A 487 -13.74 -14.39 22.94
C GLU A 487 -13.93 -15.10 24.29
N ARG A 488 -12.88 -15.15 25.13
CA ARG A 488 -12.88 -15.82 26.44
C ARG A 488 -13.75 -15.10 27.46
N LEU A 489 -13.89 -13.78 27.35
CA LEU A 489 -14.76 -13.00 28.24
C LEU A 489 -16.25 -13.37 28.08
N GLY A 490 -16.66 -13.96 26.94
CA GLY A 490 -18.00 -14.54 26.71
C GLY A 490 -19.20 -13.60 26.92
N VAL A 491 -18.92 -12.34 27.26
CA VAL A 491 -19.85 -11.29 27.64
C VAL A 491 -19.34 -10.06 26.91
N ASP A 492 -19.98 -9.72 25.80
CA ASP A 492 -19.77 -8.40 25.24
C ASP A 492 -20.47 -7.38 26.14
N VAL A 493 -19.71 -6.51 26.80
CA VAL A 493 -20.24 -5.41 27.64
C VAL A 493 -20.98 -4.35 26.77
N ARG A 494 -21.12 -4.58 25.46
CA ARG A 494 -21.44 -3.59 24.43
C ARG A 494 -22.52 -4.04 23.45
N CYS A 495 -22.94 -5.30 23.53
CA CYS A 495 -24.19 -5.77 22.97
C CYS A 495 -25.17 -5.80 24.14
N PRO A 496 -26.07 -4.82 24.26
CA PRO A 496 -27.10 -4.95 25.26
C PRO A 496 -27.91 -6.21 24.92
N SER A 497 -28.13 -7.09 25.91
CA SER A 497 -28.96 -8.28 25.76
C SER A 497 -30.36 -7.96 25.22
N ALA A 498 -30.76 -6.69 25.39
CA ALA A 498 -31.95 -6.06 24.85
C ALA A 498 -31.72 -4.57 24.62
N ALA A 499 -32.03 -4.06 23.42
CA ALA A 499 -32.17 -2.63 23.16
C ALA A 499 -33.64 -2.22 23.30
N GLN A 500 -33.92 -1.03 23.83
CA GLN A 500 -35.27 -0.49 23.86
C GLN A 500 -35.71 -0.20 22.42
N ASP A 501 -36.79 -0.81 21.97
CA ASP A 501 -37.26 -0.68 20.59
C ASP A 501 -37.87 0.71 20.33
N SER A 502 -37.04 1.64 19.83
CA SER A 502 -37.50 2.97 19.39
C SER A 502 -38.33 2.92 18.10
N GLU A 503 -38.28 1.82 17.35
CA GLU A 503 -39.01 1.59 16.11
C GLU A 503 -40.03 0.43 16.22
N TRP A 504 -40.70 0.34 17.37
CA TRP A 504 -41.67 -0.69 17.74
C TRP A 504 -42.73 -1.01 16.68
N ALA A 505 -43.00 -0.07 15.76
CA ALA A 505 -43.93 -0.28 14.66
C ALA A 505 -43.45 -1.33 13.64
N LYS A 506 -42.13 -1.54 13.48
CA LYS A 506 -41.54 -2.48 12.51
C LYS A 506 -41.35 -3.90 13.05
N HIS A 507 -41.16 -4.03 14.36
CA HIS A 507 -40.78 -5.30 15.01
C HIS A 507 -41.87 -5.84 15.96
N LYS A 508 -43.15 -5.59 15.66
CA LYS A 508 -44.27 -6.09 16.45
C LYS A 508 -44.30 -7.63 16.47
N PRO A 509 -44.46 -8.27 17.65
CA PRO A 509 -44.73 -9.71 17.72
C PRO A 509 -45.99 -10.08 16.94
N ARG A 510 -46.04 -11.30 16.39
CA ARG A 510 -47.18 -11.78 15.58
C ARG A 510 -48.53 -11.71 16.30
N ASP A 511 -48.53 -11.69 17.62
CA ASP A 511 -49.74 -11.68 18.46
C ASP A 511 -50.17 -10.26 18.90
N TRP A 512 -49.49 -9.20 18.44
CA TRP A 512 -49.80 -7.82 18.79
C TRP A 512 -51.08 -7.31 18.08
N ARG A 513 -51.97 -6.64 18.83
CA ARG A 513 -53.26 -6.14 18.32
C ARG A 513 -53.29 -4.60 18.31
N ASP A 514 -53.52 -4.03 17.13
CA ASP A 514 -53.58 -2.57 16.91
C ASP A 514 -54.97 -1.96 17.15
N THR A 515 -55.98 -2.76 17.49
CA THR A 515 -57.38 -2.30 17.59
C THR A 515 -57.71 -1.74 18.98
N LEU A 516 -57.83 -0.41 19.04
CA LEU A 516 -58.19 0.47 20.17
C LEU A 516 -59.57 0.23 20.83
N ARG A 517 -60.20 -0.93 20.68
CA ARG A 517 -61.57 -1.13 21.20
C ARG A 517 -61.68 -1.64 22.64
N GLN A 518 -60.58 -1.88 23.36
CA GLN A 518 -60.67 -2.31 24.76
C GLN A 518 -59.43 -2.13 25.65
N ALA A 519 -58.31 -1.61 25.16
CA ALA A 519 -57.12 -1.37 25.99
C ALA A 519 -57.13 0.07 26.52
N LYS A 520 -56.85 0.25 27.83
CA LYS A 520 -56.66 1.58 28.41
C LYS A 520 -55.49 2.27 27.70
N HIS A 521 -55.54 3.59 27.58
CA HIS A 521 -54.52 4.37 26.84
C HIS A 521 -53.09 4.14 27.35
N ASP A 522 -52.92 3.66 28.59
CA ASP A 522 -51.65 3.31 29.22
C ASP A 522 -51.11 1.90 28.89
N GLU A 523 -51.89 1.02 28.24
CA GLU A 523 -51.51 -0.36 27.92
C GLU A 523 -50.97 -0.54 26.48
N LEU A 524 -51.01 0.51 25.65
CA LEU A 524 -50.67 0.44 24.21
C LEU A 524 -49.31 1.05 23.87
N THR A 525 -48.34 0.98 24.77
CA THR A 525 -46.94 1.25 24.41
C THR A 525 -46.20 -0.08 24.41
N TYR A 526 -45.90 -0.61 23.22
CA TYR A 526 -44.96 -1.72 23.11
C TYR A 526 -43.61 -1.21 23.63
N MET A 527 -43.25 -1.60 24.85
CA MET A 527 -41.97 -1.32 25.49
C MET A 527 -41.00 -2.49 25.29
N GLY A 528 -41.17 -3.22 24.19
CA GLY A 528 -40.45 -4.47 23.96
C GLY A 528 -38.96 -4.25 23.90
N GLU A 529 -38.26 -5.11 24.62
CA GLU A 529 -36.84 -5.33 24.49
C GLU A 529 -36.59 -6.12 23.20
N TRP A 530 -35.90 -5.52 22.22
CA TRP A 530 -35.47 -6.25 21.03
C TRP A 530 -34.08 -6.86 21.27
N VAL A 531 -33.97 -8.17 21.09
CA VAL A 531 -32.69 -8.88 21.10
C VAL A 531 -31.99 -8.61 19.77
N ALA A 532 -30.92 -7.81 19.80
CA ALA A 532 -30.13 -7.56 18.62
C ALA A 532 -29.59 -8.89 18.05
N PRO A 533 -29.77 -9.18 16.74
CA PRO A 533 -29.23 -10.36 16.12
C PRO A 533 -27.71 -10.27 16.24
N GLN A 534 -27.12 -11.30 16.83
CA GLN A 534 -25.68 -11.51 16.74
C GLN A 534 -25.38 -11.70 15.25
N LEU A 535 -24.83 -10.68 14.61
CA LEU A 535 -24.43 -10.77 13.21
C LEU A 535 -23.10 -11.53 13.17
N PRO A 536 -23.06 -12.78 12.67
CA PRO A 536 -21.81 -13.45 12.45
C PRO A 536 -21.04 -12.72 11.33
N ASN A 537 -19.77 -12.43 11.57
CA ASN A 537 -18.88 -11.96 10.51
C ASN A 537 -18.57 -13.10 9.52
N ALA A 538 -17.80 -12.80 8.46
CA ALA A 538 -17.37 -13.78 7.44
C ALA A 538 -16.62 -15.01 8.01
N PHE A 539 -16.17 -14.95 9.27
CA PHE A 539 -15.51 -16.02 10.01
C PHE A 539 -16.43 -16.71 11.03
N GLN A 540 -17.75 -16.49 10.97
CA GLN A 540 -18.76 -17.03 11.89
C GLN A 540 -18.54 -16.66 13.37
N ARG A 541 -17.79 -15.58 13.66
CA ARG A 541 -17.58 -15.09 15.02
C ARG A 541 -18.59 -13.98 15.33
N ALA A 542 -19.29 -14.08 16.46
CA ALA A 542 -20.19 -13.06 16.98
C ALA A 542 -19.38 -12.05 17.81
N ILE A 543 -18.91 -10.96 17.20
CA ILE A 543 -18.12 -9.96 17.94
C ILE A 543 -18.65 -8.53 17.68
N PRO A 544 -19.22 -7.83 18.68
CA PRO A 544 -19.85 -6.52 18.51
C PRO A 544 -18.92 -5.38 18.99
N TRP A 545 -17.79 -5.13 18.29
CA TRP A 545 -16.93 -3.95 18.56
C TRP A 545 -17.42 -2.73 17.79
N LEU A 546 -18.60 -2.26 18.17
CA LEU A 546 -19.19 -1.06 17.59
C LEU A 546 -19.40 0.01 18.68
N PRO A 547 -19.38 1.32 18.32
CA PRO A 547 -19.54 2.40 19.27
C PRO A 547 -20.77 2.22 20.16
N ASN A 548 -20.61 2.40 21.47
CA ASN A 548 -21.64 2.21 22.48
C ASN A 548 -21.44 3.23 23.62
N ARG A 549 -22.21 3.07 24.71
CA ARG A 549 -22.16 3.98 25.86
C ARG A 549 -20.78 4.07 26.55
N VAL A 550 -19.98 3.01 26.45
CA VAL A 550 -18.63 2.93 27.05
C VAL A 550 -17.56 3.22 26.02
N PHE A 551 -17.63 2.64 24.81
CA PHE A 551 -16.62 2.85 23.77
C PHE A 551 -17.17 3.79 22.70
N PRO A 552 -16.68 5.03 22.59
CA PRO A 552 -17.29 6.05 21.73
C PRO A 552 -16.90 5.97 20.24
N SER A 553 -15.95 5.11 19.88
CA SER A 553 -15.43 4.94 18.51
C SER A 553 -15.30 3.45 18.15
N ASP A 554 -15.34 3.15 16.85
CA ASP A 554 -15.00 1.85 16.23
C ASP A 554 -13.49 1.64 16.07
N HIS A 555 -12.70 2.68 16.32
CA HIS A 555 -11.25 2.62 16.41
C HIS A 555 -10.77 2.50 17.86
N LEU A 556 -9.59 1.91 18.03
CA LEU A 556 -8.86 1.90 19.29
C LEU A 556 -7.83 3.04 19.31
N ALA A 557 -7.75 3.77 20.42
CA ALA A 557 -6.64 4.72 20.58
C ALA A 557 -5.30 3.95 20.66
N LEU A 558 -4.30 4.46 19.96
CA LEU A 558 -2.92 3.98 19.96
C LEU A 558 -2.06 4.99 20.70
N LEU A 559 -1.17 4.53 21.56
CA LEU A 559 -0.23 5.41 22.26
C LEU A 559 1.14 4.74 22.29
N CYS A 560 2.14 5.52 21.90
CA CYS A 560 3.54 5.10 21.94
C CYS A 560 4.35 6.11 22.76
N VAL A 561 5.20 5.59 23.64
CA VAL A 561 6.24 6.35 24.33
C VAL A 561 7.56 6.07 23.61
N LEU A 562 8.08 7.08 22.92
CA LEU A 562 9.32 7.03 22.16
C LEU A 562 10.48 7.58 23.00
N ALA A 563 11.59 6.83 23.06
CA ALA A 563 12.86 7.31 23.58
C ALA A 563 13.66 7.98 22.46
N VAL A 564 14.26 9.14 22.74
CA VAL A 564 15.03 9.91 21.76
C VAL A 564 16.51 9.51 21.78
N GLN A 565 17.03 9.02 20.66
CA GLN A 565 18.44 8.63 20.52
C GLN A 565 19.30 9.86 20.22
N ARG A 566 20.06 10.34 21.21
CA ARG A 566 20.83 11.59 21.11
C ARG A 566 21.92 11.57 20.05
N ASP A 567 22.56 10.42 19.84
CA ASP A 567 23.75 10.30 18.99
C ASP A 567 23.44 10.37 17.49
N GLU A 568 22.18 10.17 17.11
CA GLU A 568 21.71 10.10 15.71
C GLU A 568 20.88 11.33 15.30
N LEU A 569 20.82 12.37 16.14
CA LEU A 569 20.10 13.61 15.84
C LEU A 569 20.93 14.49 14.89
N ALA A 570 20.32 14.92 13.78
CA ALA A 570 20.95 15.85 12.84
C ALA A 570 21.17 17.24 13.46
N VAL A 571 20.28 17.64 14.38
CA VAL A 571 20.35 18.91 15.11
C VAL A 571 20.15 18.61 16.60
N GLY A 572 21.20 18.83 17.40
CA GLY A 572 21.08 18.85 18.85
C GLY A 572 20.52 20.20 19.30
N TRP A 573 19.41 20.17 20.04
CA TRP A 573 18.89 21.31 20.79
C TRP A 573 19.43 21.26 22.21
N ASN A 574 20.08 22.34 22.63
CA ASN A 574 20.37 22.70 24.01
C ASN A 574 20.41 24.22 24.12
#